data_AF-A0AAD5A0Y9-F1
#
_entry.id   AF-A0AAD5A0Y9-F1
#
_cell.length_a   1.000
_cell.length_b   1.000
_cell.length_c   1.000
_cell.angle_alpha   90.00
_cell.angle_beta   90.00
_cell.angle_gamma   90.00
#
_symmetry.space_group_name_H-M   'P 1'
#
loop_
_entity.id
_entity.type
_entity.pdbx_description
1 polymer ?
#
loop_
_entity_poly.entity_id
_entity_poly.type
_entity_poly.pdbx_seq_one_letter_code
_entity_poly.pdbx_strand_id
1 'polypeptide(L)'
;SIAADEFQKKFKFDLMRKFQCLNGLMLKQENRTLLNEIYTELYITEGDSGDVNKEHEVKQIEAASRRNPTEDTPIKCSEEPIRNVLTKPLSEQDEEPIRKVLTKGVAGIGKTVSVQKFVLDWAEGK
;
A
#
# COMPACT_ATOMS: atom_id res chain seq x y z
N SER A 1 -11.33 -22.86 -14.11
CA SER A 1 -12.41 -23.76 -13.64
C SER A 1 -13.46 -22.93 -12.92
N ILE A 2 -14.75 -23.26 -13.04
CA ILE A 2 -15.87 -22.56 -12.38
C ILE A 2 -15.65 -22.46 -10.87
N ALA A 3 -15.11 -23.52 -10.25
CA ALA A 3 -14.81 -23.55 -8.82
C ALA A 3 -13.75 -22.53 -8.38
N ALA A 4 -12.77 -22.23 -9.25
CA ALA A 4 -11.73 -21.24 -8.94
C ALA A 4 -12.29 -19.81 -8.97
N ASP A 5 -13.19 -19.53 -9.91
CA ASP A 5 -13.88 -18.24 -10.04
C ASP A 5 -14.83 -17.98 -8.85
N GLU A 6 -15.59 -19.00 -8.44
CA GLU A 6 -16.47 -18.91 -7.27
C GLU A 6 -15.70 -18.70 -5.97
N PHE A 7 -14.56 -19.40 -5.80
CA PHE A 7 -13.67 -19.19 -4.67
C PHE A 7 -13.11 -17.76 -4.63
N GLN A 8 -12.64 -17.26 -5.79
CA GLN A 8 -12.08 -15.91 -5.89
C GLN A 8 -13.13 -14.84 -5.55
N LYS A 9 -14.37 -14.98 -6.03
CA LYS A 9 -15.48 -14.08 -5.69
C LYS A 9 -15.78 -14.07 -4.21
N LYS A 10 -15.87 -15.25 -3.59
CA LYS A 10 -16.09 -15.37 -2.14
C LYS A 10 -14.96 -14.72 -1.34
N PHE A 11 -13.71 -14.96 -1.74
CA PHE A 11 -12.54 -14.38 -1.10
C PHE A 11 -12.53 -12.85 -1.19
N LYS A 12 -12.79 -12.28 -2.39
CA LYS A 12 -12.93 -10.83 -2.57
C LYS A 12 -14.06 -10.25 -1.69
N PHE A 13 -15.20 -10.92 -1.64
CA PHE A 13 -16.31 -10.49 -0.78
C PHE A 13 -15.93 -10.46 0.71
N ASP A 14 -15.22 -11.47 1.20
CA ASP A 14 -14.76 -11.51 2.59
C ASP A 14 -13.75 -10.39 2.90
N LEU A 15 -12.87 -10.05 1.94
CA LEU A 15 -11.96 -8.91 2.06
C LEU A 15 -12.70 -7.58 2.07
N MET A 16 -13.67 -7.38 1.18
CA MET A 16 -14.52 -6.18 1.17
C MET A 16 -15.17 -6.00 2.54
N ARG A 17 -15.86 -7.03 3.04
CA ARG A 17 -16.52 -6.96 4.36
C ARG A 17 -15.56 -6.62 5.50
N LYS A 18 -14.31 -7.10 5.42
CA LYS A 18 -13.28 -6.88 6.45
C LYS A 18 -12.72 -5.46 6.43
N PHE A 19 -12.50 -4.88 5.24
CA PHE A 19 -11.78 -3.62 5.06
C PHE A 19 -12.64 -2.43 4.62
N GLN A 20 -13.93 -2.64 4.35
CA GLN A 20 -14.89 -1.59 3.99
C GLN A 20 -15.03 -0.51 5.07
N CYS A 21 -14.82 -0.87 6.34
CA CYS A 21 -14.86 0.05 7.48
C CYS A 21 -13.51 0.08 8.19
N LEU A 22 -13.13 1.25 8.70
CA LEU A 22 -11.92 1.43 9.49
C LEU A 22 -12.11 0.80 10.89
N ASN A 23 -11.87 -0.50 11.01
CA ASN A 23 -11.94 -1.20 12.28
C ASN A 23 -10.55 -1.23 12.94
N GLY A 24 -10.39 -0.55 14.09
CA GLY A 24 -9.13 -0.56 14.85
C GLY A 24 -8.72 0.78 15.49
N LEU A 25 -9.33 1.90 15.06
CA LEU A 25 -9.43 3.07 15.92
C LEU A 25 -10.64 2.86 16.83
N MET A 26 -10.59 3.33 18.07
CA MET A 26 -11.62 3.15 19.11
C MET A 26 -12.93 3.90 18.77
N LEU A 27 -13.51 3.68 17.59
CA LEU A 27 -14.78 4.23 17.17
C LEU A 27 -15.85 3.22 17.55
N LYS A 28 -16.76 3.65 18.44
CA LYS A 28 -17.91 2.85 18.88
C LYS A 28 -18.63 2.26 17.67
N GLN A 29 -19.18 1.07 17.84
CA GLN A 29 -19.85 0.26 16.81
C GLN A 29 -20.96 1.00 16.03
N GLU A 30 -21.46 2.12 16.56
CA GLU A 30 -22.44 3.03 15.94
C GLU A 30 -21.85 4.00 14.90
N ASN A 31 -20.53 4.19 14.83
CA ASN A 31 -19.84 5.13 13.91
C ASN A 31 -18.85 4.42 12.99
N ARG A 32 -19.29 3.38 12.28
CA ARG A 32 -18.48 2.75 11.24
C ARG A 32 -18.42 3.68 10.03
N THR A 33 -17.35 4.44 9.91
CA THR A 33 -17.10 5.26 8.72
C THR A 33 -16.55 4.41 7.58
N LEU A 34 -17.12 4.57 6.38
CA LEU A 34 -16.63 3.86 5.20
C LEU A 34 -15.23 4.36 4.85
N LEU A 35 -14.31 3.43 4.63
CA LEU A 35 -12.92 3.79 4.33
C LEU A 35 -12.82 4.69 3.10
N ASN A 36 -13.64 4.42 2.08
CA ASN A 36 -13.68 5.20 0.84
C ASN A 36 -14.16 6.66 1.03
N GLU A 37 -14.89 6.97 2.10
CA GLU A 37 -15.38 8.33 2.37
C GLU A 37 -14.33 9.21 3.07
N ILE A 38 -13.41 8.58 3.80
CA ILE A 38 -12.39 9.28 4.61
C ILE A 38 -10.99 9.14 4.05
N TYR A 39 -10.77 8.23 3.10
CA TYR A 39 -9.46 8.01 2.52
C TYR A 39 -9.08 9.17 1.62
N THR A 40 -8.08 9.92 2.05
CA THR A 40 -7.37 10.88 1.21
C THR A 40 -6.21 10.20 0.52
N GLU A 41 -5.98 10.49 -0.75
CA GLU A 41 -4.85 9.96 -1.50
C GLU A 41 -3.54 10.32 -0.79
N LEU A 42 -2.68 9.31 -0.63
CA LEU A 42 -1.37 9.46 0.00
C LEU A 42 -0.31 9.59 -1.08
N TYR A 43 0.62 10.52 -0.87
CA TYR A 43 1.80 10.64 -1.70
C TYR A 43 2.80 9.56 -1.27
N ILE A 44 2.89 8.49 -2.05
CA ILE A 44 3.80 7.37 -1.83
C ILE A 44 4.87 7.44 -2.90
N THR A 45 6.13 7.30 -2.52
CA THR A 45 7.26 7.37 -3.45
C THR A 45 8.03 6.06 -3.42
N GLU A 46 8.74 5.76 -4.50
CA GLU A 46 9.67 4.64 -4.54
C GLU A 46 10.83 4.93 -3.57
N GLY A 47 11.05 4.03 -2.60
CA GLY A 47 12.20 4.12 -1.70
C GLY A 47 13.43 3.46 -2.33
N ASP A 48 14.61 3.96 -2.00
CA ASP A 48 15.88 3.40 -2.46
C ASP A 48 16.00 1.91 -2.04
N SER A 49 16.53 1.06 -2.93
CA SER A 49 16.66 -0.41 -2.72
C SER A 49 17.74 -0.79 -1.71
N GLY A 50 18.26 0.20 -0.97
CA GLY A 50 19.43 0.12 -0.13
C GLY A 50 19.35 -0.90 1.00
N ASP A 51 20.48 -1.62 1.12
CA ASP A 51 20.88 -2.51 2.21
C ASP A 51 20.52 -1.96 3.61
N VAL A 52 20.42 -2.84 4.61
CA VAL A 52 19.95 -2.51 5.98
C VAL A 52 20.84 -1.42 6.61
N ASN A 53 20.50 -0.14 6.38
CA ASN A 53 21.22 0.99 6.93
C ASN A 53 21.01 1.03 8.45
N LYS A 54 22.10 1.06 9.22
CA LYS A 54 22.10 0.99 10.70
C LYS A 54 21.69 2.31 11.37
N GLU A 55 21.38 3.35 10.59
CA GLU A 55 20.95 4.64 11.10
C GLU A 55 19.47 4.67 11.50
N HIS A 56 19.11 5.60 12.38
CA HIS A 56 17.75 5.75 12.88
C HIS A 56 16.77 6.15 11.77
N GLU A 57 15.69 5.37 11.60
CA GLU A 57 14.70 5.50 10.53
C GLU A 57 14.10 6.91 10.40
N VAL A 58 13.98 7.65 11.51
CA VAL A 58 13.44 9.02 11.52
C VAL A 58 14.29 9.98 10.69
N LYS A 59 15.63 9.89 10.76
CA LYS A 59 16.53 10.78 10.01
C LYS A 59 16.40 10.59 8.50
N GLN A 60 16.19 9.35 8.06
CA GLN A 60 16.00 9.03 6.65
C GLN A 60 14.66 9.55 6.13
N ILE A 61 13.58 9.37 6.89
CA ILE A 61 12.25 9.86 6.51
C ILE A 61 12.23 11.39 6.45
N GLU A 62 12.82 12.06 7.43
CA GLU A 62 12.94 13.53 7.39
C GLU A 62 13.81 14.01 6.23
N ALA A 63 14.90 13.31 5.92
CA ALA A 63 15.75 13.66 4.77
C ALA A 63 15.01 13.49 3.44
N ALA A 64 14.26 12.40 3.27
CA ALA A 64 13.40 12.17 2.11
C ALA A 64 12.28 13.23 2.03
N SER A 65 11.63 13.56 3.15
CA SER A 65 10.59 14.60 3.20
C SER A 65 11.10 16.01 2.86
N ARG A 66 12.42 16.25 2.94
CA ARG A 66 13.05 17.53 2.56
C ARG A 66 13.45 17.61 1.09
N ARG A 67 13.34 16.51 0.33
CA ARG A 67 13.59 16.52 -1.13
C ARG A 67 12.45 17.24 -1.85
N ASN A 68 12.77 17.84 -2.99
CA ASN A 68 11.77 18.53 -3.80
C ASN A 68 10.82 17.50 -4.44
N PRO A 69 9.48 17.67 -4.38
CA PRO A 69 8.51 16.73 -4.95
C PRO A 69 8.68 16.45 -6.45
N THR A 70 9.42 17.30 -7.16
CA THR A 70 9.74 17.16 -8.59
C THR A 70 10.77 16.08 -8.90
N GLU A 71 11.55 15.60 -7.93
CA GLU A 71 12.53 14.52 -8.14
C GLU A 71 11.95 13.13 -7.86
N ASP A 72 10.88 13.04 -7.08
CA ASP A 72 10.27 11.77 -6.69
C ASP A 72 9.16 11.35 -7.67
N THR A 73 9.13 10.06 -8.02
CA THR A 73 8.04 9.49 -8.81
C THR A 73 6.94 9.01 -7.87
N PRO A 74 5.75 9.64 -7.84
CA PRO A 74 4.64 9.17 -7.03
C PRO A 74 4.12 7.83 -7.54
N ILE A 75 3.94 6.89 -6.61
CA ILE A 75 3.31 5.60 -6.83
C ILE A 75 1.88 5.70 -6.30
N LYS A 76 0.91 5.51 -7.19
CA LYS A 76 -0.48 5.33 -6.77
C LYS A 76 -0.67 3.91 -6.22
N CYS A 77 -1.27 3.79 -5.04
CA CYS A 77 -1.58 2.50 -4.42
C CYS A 77 -2.80 1.81 -5.08
N SER A 78 -2.65 1.43 -6.35
CA SER A 78 -3.62 0.63 -7.10
C SER A 78 -2.92 -0.56 -7.77
N GLU A 79 -3.70 -1.49 -8.36
CA GLU A 79 -3.18 -2.75 -8.90
C GLU A 79 -2.08 -2.52 -9.95
N GLU A 80 -2.34 -1.73 -10.99
CA GLU A 80 -1.40 -1.57 -12.11
C GLU A 80 -0.06 -0.90 -11.73
N PRO A 81 -0.02 0.23 -11.00
CA PRO A 81 1.26 0.83 -10.59
C PRO A 81 2.06 -0.06 -9.64
N ILE A 82 1.41 -0.75 -8.69
CA ILE A 82 2.10 -1.68 -7.79
C ILE A 82 2.60 -2.90 -8.56
N ARG A 83 1.81 -3.43 -9.49
CA ARG A 83 2.23 -4.53 -10.36
C ARG A 83 3.48 -4.15 -11.15
N ASN A 84 3.50 -2.95 -11.73
CA ASN A 84 4.68 -2.45 -12.44
C ASN A 84 5.91 -2.42 -11.53
N VAL A 85 5.77 -1.92 -10.30
CA VAL A 85 6.86 -1.96 -9.30
C VAL A 85 7.30 -3.40 -9.03
N LEU A 86 6.37 -4.34 -8.83
CA LEU A 86 6.70 -5.73 -8.52
C LEU A 86 7.37 -6.48 -9.69
N THR A 87 7.09 -6.08 -10.93
CA THR A 87 7.66 -6.71 -12.13
C THR A 87 8.93 -6.04 -12.64
N LYS A 88 9.33 -4.89 -12.06
CA LYS A 88 10.61 -4.24 -12.41
C LYS A 88 11.77 -5.13 -11.95
N PRO A 89 12.76 -5.41 -12.82
CA PRO A 89 14.00 -6.06 -12.41
C PRO A 89 14.81 -5.11 -11.52
N LEU A 90 15.49 -5.66 -10.49
CA LEU A 90 16.30 -4.86 -9.57
C LEU A 90 17.62 -4.40 -10.19
N SER A 91 18.14 -5.13 -11.18
CA SER A 91 19.35 -4.79 -11.92
C SER A 91 19.27 -5.40 -13.32
N GLU A 92 20.11 -4.93 -14.26
CA GLU A 92 20.21 -5.53 -15.61
C GLU A 92 20.70 -6.99 -15.58
N GLN A 93 21.27 -7.45 -14.46
CA GLN A 93 21.74 -8.83 -14.26
C GLN A 93 20.75 -9.69 -13.47
N ASP A 94 19.83 -9.08 -12.71
CA ASP A 94 18.83 -9.77 -11.90
C ASP A 94 17.46 -9.69 -12.57
N GLU A 95 17.15 -10.71 -13.38
CA GLU A 95 15.81 -10.88 -13.98
C GLU A 95 14.75 -11.35 -12.97
N GLU A 96 15.10 -11.56 -11.69
CA GLU A 96 14.11 -11.97 -10.70
C GLU A 96 13.17 -10.81 -10.34
N PRO A 97 11.83 -11.03 -10.42
CA PRO A 97 10.87 -10.01 -10.04
C PRO A 97 10.89 -9.74 -8.53
N ILE A 98 10.54 -8.51 -8.14
CA ILE A 98 10.43 -8.09 -6.74
C ILE A 98 9.37 -8.93 -6.03
N ARG A 99 9.78 -9.65 -4.97
CA ARG A 99 8.89 -10.51 -4.18
C ARG A 99 8.32 -9.82 -2.93
N LYS A 100 8.93 -8.71 -2.50
CA LYS A 100 8.61 -8.04 -1.22
C LYS A 100 8.73 -6.53 -1.35
N VAL A 101 7.77 -5.81 -0.75
CA VAL A 101 7.77 -4.35 -0.65
C VAL A 101 7.53 -3.98 0.81
N LEU A 102 8.18 -2.91 1.27
CA LEU A 102 8.02 -2.36 2.61
C LEU A 102 7.60 -0.89 2.52
N THR A 103 6.44 -0.55 3.10
CA THR A 103 6.02 0.84 3.27
C THR A 103 6.69 1.44 4.50
N LYS A 104 7.53 2.46 4.28
CA LYS A 104 8.23 3.21 5.34
C LYS A 104 7.56 4.57 5.55
N GLY A 105 7.66 5.11 6.77
CA GLY A 105 7.09 6.41 7.12
C GLY A 105 6.90 6.58 8.63
N VAL A 106 6.67 7.81 9.09
CA VAL A 106 6.52 8.13 10.53
C VAL A 106 5.28 7.48 11.15
N ALA A 107 5.22 7.43 12.48
CA ALA A 107 4.03 6.98 13.20
C ALA A 107 2.81 7.85 12.84
N GLY A 108 1.62 7.23 12.71
CA GLY A 108 0.38 7.95 12.42
C GLY A 108 0.19 8.40 10.96
N ILE A 109 1.19 8.28 10.08
CA ILE A 109 1.10 8.77 8.68
C ILE A 109 0.13 7.98 7.77
N GLY A 110 -0.49 6.92 8.28
CA GLY A 110 -1.52 6.18 7.54
C GLY A 110 -1.08 4.90 6.84
N LYS A 111 0.15 4.39 7.03
CA LYS A 111 0.67 3.15 6.38
C LYS A 111 -0.31 1.97 6.41
N THR A 112 -0.90 1.68 7.57
CA THR A 112 -1.87 0.59 7.73
C THR A 112 -3.15 0.86 6.94
N VAL A 113 -3.63 2.10 6.97
CA VAL A 113 -4.85 2.52 6.27
C VAL A 113 -4.65 2.45 4.76
N SER A 114 -3.47 2.79 4.24
CA SER A 114 -3.11 2.63 2.81
C SER A 114 -3.20 1.18 2.35
N VAL A 115 -2.65 0.25 3.16
CA VAL A 115 -2.70 -1.19 2.84
C VAL A 115 -4.15 -1.70 2.88
N GLN A 116 -4.94 -1.29 3.86
CA GLN A 116 -6.36 -1.64 3.93
C GLN A 116 -7.13 -1.12 2.71
N LYS A 117 -6.85 0.12 2.29
CA LYS A 117 -7.46 0.74 1.10
C LYS A 117 -7.10 -0.02 -0.17
N PHE A 118 -5.82 -0.35 -0.36
CA PHE A 118 -5.37 -1.14 -1.50
C PHE A 118 -6.07 -2.49 -1.59
N VAL A 119 -6.19 -3.21 -0.47
CA VAL A 119 -6.88 -4.51 -0.43
C VAL A 119 -8.37 -4.36 -0.76
N LEU A 120 -9.01 -3.30 -0.26
CA LEU A 120 -10.41 -2.99 -0.57
C LEU A 120 -10.60 -2.69 -2.06
N ASP A 121 -9.78 -1.82 -2.64
CA ASP A 121 -9.83 -1.46 -4.06
C ASP A 121 -9.63 -2.68 -4.96
N TRP A 122 -8.63 -3.53 -4.66
CA TRP A 122 -8.41 -4.78 -5.39
C TRP A 122 -9.61 -5.73 -5.34
N ALA A 123 -10.26 -5.82 -4.17
CA ALA A 123 -11.45 -6.64 -4.00
C ALA A 123 -12.68 -6.07 -4.74
N GLU A 124 -12.77 -4.74 -4.85
CA GLU A 124 -13.77 -4.02 -5.65
C GLU A 124 -13.46 -4.01 -7.15
N GLY A 125 -12.24 -4.36 -7.56
CA GLY A 125 -11.78 -4.36 -8.96
C GLY A 125 -11.37 -2.98 -9.46
N LYS A 126 -10.78 -2.15 -8.58
CA LYS A 126 -10.28 -0.80 -8.86
C LYS A 126 -8.75 -0.73 -8.94
#